data_AF-A0A371CT24-F1
#
_entry.id   AF-A0A371CT24-F1
#
_cell.length_a   1.000
_cell.length_b   1.000
_cell.length_c   1.000
_cell.angle_alpha   90.00
_cell.angle_beta   90.00
_cell.angle_gamma   90.00
#
_symmetry.space_group_name_H-M   'P 1'
#
loop_
_entity.id
_entity.type
_entity.pdbx_description
1 polymer ?
#
loop_
_entity_poly.entity_id
_entity_poly.type
_entity_poly.pdbx_seq_one_letter_code
_entity_poly.pdbx_strand_id
1 'polypeptide(L)'
;MWLLSTSRAELKYFVSPESVGGYAILSHVWNEVEQSHQDIQALRILCAQTGQNPRDLASDKIRHCCELAERHGYLWVWIDTCCIDKTSSAELSEAINSMFRYYALADVCYAYLEDVPSSTSVRGELRLRPCADRDPFVRSRWHSRGWTLQELLAPRLLLFVSGSWDILGSKADKAEILERRSGIPAAVLRFERGIADVSIAQRMAWAAERRTTRAEDEAYCLMGIFGVNIPIVYGEGRAAFQRLQEEILRRHADTTLFAWGRSVDLVQLTERADAVTERAGAAVTRRRAHEHVEGSSLFATSPTAFAGSRNIIYAPLGCPAETSVS
;
A
#
# COMPACT_ATOMS: atom_id res chain seq x y z
N MET A 1 14.48 -6.92 13.56
CA MET A 1 14.10 -7.25 12.17
C MET A 1 14.95 -8.41 11.68
N TRP A 2 14.33 -9.50 11.19
CA TRP A 2 15.08 -10.56 10.52
C TRP A 2 15.32 -10.22 9.05
N LEU A 3 16.45 -10.68 8.52
CA LEU A 3 16.79 -10.60 7.11
C LEU A 3 17.32 -11.94 6.63
N LEU A 4 17.09 -12.22 5.35
CA LEU A 4 17.53 -13.42 4.69
C LEU A 4 18.87 -13.17 3.99
N SER A 5 19.86 -14.04 4.22
CA SER A 5 21.13 -13.98 3.49
C SER A 5 20.90 -14.33 2.01
N THR A 6 21.42 -13.52 1.10
CA THR A 6 21.19 -13.74 -0.34
C THR A 6 21.95 -14.96 -0.86
N SER A 7 23.09 -15.32 -0.27
CA SER A 7 23.91 -16.47 -0.70
C SER A 7 23.37 -17.82 -0.22
N ARG A 8 22.70 -17.86 0.93
CA ARG A 8 22.27 -19.13 1.58
C ARG A 8 20.79 -19.25 1.94
N ALA A 9 20.02 -18.17 1.81
CA ALA A 9 18.65 -18.10 2.29
C ALA A 9 18.53 -18.41 3.81
N GLU A 10 19.47 -17.91 4.61
CA GLU A 10 19.48 -18.10 6.06
C GLU A 10 19.07 -16.83 6.80
N LEU A 11 18.21 -16.97 7.82
CA LEU A 11 17.71 -15.84 8.60
C LEU A 11 18.75 -15.36 9.62
N LYS A 12 18.97 -14.04 9.64
CA LYS A 12 19.79 -13.34 10.63
C LYS A 12 19.00 -12.18 11.24
N TYR A 13 19.05 -12.07 12.56
CA TYR A 13 18.40 -10.97 13.28
C TYR A 13 19.29 -9.73 13.32
N PHE A 14 18.68 -8.57 13.12
CA PHE A 14 19.27 -7.24 13.29
C PHE A 14 18.41 -6.41 14.24
N VAL A 15 19.06 -5.66 15.13
CA VAL A 15 18.38 -4.83 16.14
C VAL A 15 17.57 -3.71 15.47
N SER A 16 18.08 -3.14 14.39
CA SER A 16 17.37 -2.13 13.61
C SER A 16 17.72 -2.22 12.11
N PRO A 17 16.86 -1.73 11.21
CA PRO A 17 17.17 -1.66 9.77
C PRO A 17 18.42 -0.83 9.46
N GLU A 18 18.72 0.21 10.24
CA GLU A 18 19.91 1.05 10.06
C GLU A 18 21.22 0.29 10.36
N SER A 19 21.16 -0.69 11.27
CA SER A 19 22.34 -1.48 11.67
C SER A 19 22.83 -2.47 10.60
N VAL A 20 22.06 -2.65 9.52
CA VAL A 20 22.32 -3.65 8.48
C VAL A 20 23.44 -3.24 7.52
N GLY A 21 23.58 -1.93 7.26
CA GLY A 21 24.51 -1.42 6.25
C GLY A 21 24.02 -1.59 4.80
N GLY A 22 22.71 -1.72 4.60
CA GLY A 22 22.06 -1.84 3.28
C GLY A 22 21.42 -3.21 3.03
N TYR A 23 20.21 -3.21 2.46
CA TYR A 23 19.46 -4.42 2.13
C TYR A 23 18.46 -4.19 0.99
N ALA A 24 18.13 -5.26 0.28
CA ALA A 24 17.02 -5.30 -0.66
C ALA A 24 15.72 -5.70 0.05
N ILE A 25 14.56 -5.35 -0.50
CA ILE A 25 13.25 -5.74 0.03
C ILE A 25 12.33 -6.25 -1.07
N LEU A 26 11.58 -7.33 -0.81
CA LEU A 26 10.60 -7.88 -1.75
C LEU A 26 9.19 -7.39 -1.41
N SER A 27 8.56 -6.74 -2.37
CA SER A 27 7.12 -6.50 -2.40
C SER A 27 6.47 -7.49 -3.35
N HIS A 28 5.46 -8.24 -2.87
CA HIS A 28 4.80 -9.25 -3.68
C HIS A 28 3.35 -9.49 -3.25
N VAL A 29 2.58 -10.14 -4.12
CA VAL A 29 1.26 -10.67 -3.75
C VAL A 29 1.45 -12.10 -3.27
N TRP A 30 0.97 -12.41 -2.07
CA TRP A 30 1.02 -13.76 -1.54
C TRP A 30 0.21 -14.70 -2.42
N ASN A 31 0.77 -15.87 -2.72
CA ASN A 31 0.07 -16.97 -3.37
C ASN A 31 -0.29 -18.06 -2.34
N GLU A 32 -0.82 -19.19 -2.80
CA GLU A 32 -1.28 -20.28 -1.92
C GLU A 32 -0.13 -20.98 -1.16
N VAL A 33 1.11 -20.84 -1.65
CA VAL A 33 2.28 -21.56 -1.14
C VAL A 33 3.42 -20.58 -0.91
N GLU A 34 3.46 -20.00 0.30
CA GLU A 34 4.56 -19.16 0.77
C GLU A 34 5.34 -19.87 1.87
N GLN A 35 6.67 -19.79 1.82
CA GLN A 35 7.50 -20.28 2.92
C GLN A 35 7.48 -19.27 4.08
N SER A 36 7.17 -19.78 5.26
CA SER A 36 7.16 -19.05 6.52
C SER A 36 8.56 -18.91 7.12
N HIS A 37 8.65 -18.13 8.21
CA HIS A 37 9.86 -18.05 9.03
C HIS A 37 10.30 -19.45 9.50
N GLN A 38 9.34 -20.29 9.92
CA GLN A 38 9.58 -21.63 10.42
C GLN A 38 10.10 -22.57 9.32
N ASP A 39 9.57 -22.44 8.10
CA ASP A 39 10.03 -23.25 6.96
C ASP A 39 11.51 -22.97 6.64
N ILE A 40 11.91 -21.69 6.68
CA ILE A 40 13.31 -21.30 6.46
C ILE A 40 14.21 -21.80 7.60
N GLN A 41 13.76 -21.72 8.86
CA GLN A 41 14.52 -22.29 9.98
C GLN A 41 14.66 -23.81 9.85
N ALA A 42 13.62 -24.52 9.41
CA ALA A 42 13.66 -25.97 9.18
C ALA A 42 14.65 -26.34 8.07
N LEU A 43 14.64 -25.61 6.94
CA LEU A 43 15.62 -25.79 5.86
C LEU A 43 17.06 -25.56 6.35
N ARG A 44 17.30 -24.54 7.18
CA ARG A 44 18.61 -24.28 7.78
C ARG A 44 19.10 -25.45 8.63
N ILE A 45 18.23 -26.02 9.47
CA ILE A 45 18.56 -27.17 10.33
C ILE A 45 18.88 -28.41 9.49
N LEU A 46 18.06 -28.70 8.47
CA LEU A 46 18.27 -29.82 7.57
C LEU A 46 19.60 -29.69 6.83
N CYS A 47 19.88 -28.53 6.25
CA CYS A 47 21.09 -28.27 5.47
C CYS A 47 22.36 -28.25 6.33
N ALA A 48 22.25 -27.91 7.62
CA ALA A 48 23.38 -28.03 8.56
C ALA A 48 23.83 -29.49 8.74
N GLN A 49 22.93 -30.46 8.52
CA GLN A 49 23.24 -31.90 8.58
C GLN A 49 23.72 -32.45 7.24
N THR A 50 23.15 -31.99 6.12
CA THR A 50 23.46 -32.51 4.78
C THR A 50 24.60 -31.78 4.08
N GLY A 51 24.97 -30.59 4.53
CA GLY A 51 25.94 -29.70 3.88
C GLY A 51 25.40 -28.98 2.64
N GLN A 52 24.13 -29.17 2.29
CA GLN A 52 23.49 -28.48 1.17
C GLN A 52 23.33 -26.98 1.45
N ASN A 53 23.04 -26.20 0.40
CA ASN A 53 22.70 -24.80 0.55
C ASN A 53 21.16 -24.67 0.73
N PRO A 54 20.67 -24.07 1.83
CA PRO A 54 19.22 -23.88 2.03
C PRO A 54 18.53 -23.12 0.90
N ARG A 55 19.24 -22.21 0.22
CA ARG A 55 18.72 -21.46 -0.94
C ARG A 55 18.31 -22.36 -2.09
N ASP A 56 19.01 -23.46 -2.30
CA ASP A 56 18.73 -24.39 -3.40
C ASP A 56 17.47 -25.25 -3.13
N LEU A 57 17.03 -25.29 -1.88
CA LEU A 57 15.81 -25.98 -1.43
C LEU A 57 14.65 -25.01 -1.11
N ALA A 58 14.91 -23.70 -1.16
CA ALA A 58 13.90 -22.68 -0.99
C ALA A 58 12.98 -22.62 -2.22
N SER A 59 11.81 -22.01 -2.05
CA SER A 59 10.87 -21.76 -3.14
C SER A 59 11.53 -20.92 -4.23
N ASP A 60 11.08 -21.08 -5.47
CA ASP A 60 11.62 -20.32 -6.61
C ASP A 60 11.55 -18.82 -6.37
N LYS A 61 10.51 -18.34 -5.67
CA LYS A 61 10.35 -16.92 -5.34
C LYS A 61 11.47 -16.41 -4.43
N ILE A 62 11.76 -17.15 -3.35
CA ILE A 62 12.84 -16.78 -2.42
C ILE A 62 14.20 -16.90 -3.12
N ARG A 63 14.43 -18.01 -3.82
CA ARG A 63 15.68 -18.28 -4.52
C ARG A 63 15.99 -17.20 -5.54
N HIS A 64 15.05 -16.88 -6.43
CA HIS A 64 15.27 -15.85 -7.46
C HIS A 64 15.34 -14.44 -6.88
N CYS A 65 14.63 -14.14 -5.79
CA CYS A 65 14.78 -12.87 -5.07
C CYS A 65 16.20 -12.70 -4.52
N CYS A 66 16.72 -13.74 -3.87
CA CYS A 66 18.09 -13.81 -3.39
C CYS A 66 19.11 -13.64 -4.52
N GLU A 67 18.95 -14.37 -5.63
CA GLU A 67 19.82 -14.27 -6.81
C GLU A 67 19.81 -12.85 -7.41
N LEU A 68 18.65 -12.22 -7.53
CA LEU A 68 18.54 -10.85 -8.05
C LEU A 68 19.20 -9.83 -7.10
N ALA A 69 18.95 -9.95 -5.80
CA ALA A 69 19.56 -9.11 -4.79
C ALA A 69 21.10 -9.26 -4.78
N GLU A 70 21.60 -10.49 -4.84
CA GLU A 70 23.03 -10.80 -4.91
C GLU A 70 23.69 -10.20 -6.17
N ARG A 71 23.05 -10.30 -7.34
CA ARG A 71 23.53 -9.67 -8.59
C ARG A 71 23.62 -8.15 -8.50
N HIS A 72 22.77 -7.51 -7.70
CA HIS A 72 22.84 -6.07 -7.44
C HIS A 72 23.75 -5.70 -6.26
N GLY A 73 24.47 -6.67 -5.67
CA GLY A 73 25.47 -6.44 -4.64
C GLY A 73 24.92 -6.46 -3.20
N TYR A 74 23.69 -6.91 -2.98
CA TYR A 74 23.11 -6.98 -1.64
C TYR A 74 23.37 -8.33 -0.98
N LEU A 75 23.83 -8.29 0.28
CA LEU A 75 24.03 -9.47 1.12
C LEU A 75 22.75 -9.93 1.82
N TRP A 76 21.78 -9.02 1.95
CA TRP A 76 20.57 -9.21 2.73
C TRP A 76 19.33 -8.84 1.93
N VAL A 77 18.28 -9.64 2.07
CA VAL A 77 16.96 -9.35 1.55
C VAL A 77 15.90 -9.52 2.62
N TRP A 78 14.94 -8.61 2.66
CA TRP A 78 13.75 -8.73 3.50
C TRP A 78 12.56 -9.22 2.68
N ILE A 79 11.86 -10.24 3.19
CA ILE A 79 10.66 -10.81 2.59
C ILE A 79 9.65 -11.04 3.73
N ASP A 80 8.51 -10.37 3.71
CA ASP A 80 7.53 -10.37 4.81
C ASP A 80 7.02 -11.77 5.19
N THR A 81 6.95 -12.70 4.24
CA THR A 81 6.49 -14.07 4.48
C THR A 81 7.41 -14.87 5.41
N CYS A 82 8.73 -14.68 5.30
CA CYS A 82 9.72 -15.44 6.06
C CYS A 82 10.59 -14.61 7.03
N CYS A 83 10.66 -13.29 6.87
CA CYS A 83 11.42 -12.38 7.73
C CYS A 83 10.60 -11.82 8.91
N ILE A 84 9.33 -12.20 9.03
CA ILE A 84 8.48 -11.91 10.19
C ILE A 84 8.11 -13.25 10.83
N ASP A 85 8.48 -13.44 12.09
CA ASP A 85 7.95 -14.55 12.88
C ASP A 85 6.49 -14.26 13.27
N LYS A 86 5.56 -14.78 12.47
CA LYS A 86 4.11 -14.64 12.67
C LYS A 86 3.59 -15.43 13.88
N THR A 87 4.42 -16.30 14.49
CA THR A 87 4.06 -17.02 15.72
C THR A 87 4.26 -16.18 16.98
N SER A 88 5.09 -15.15 16.90
CA SER A 88 5.30 -14.16 17.95
C SER A 88 4.38 -12.95 17.72
N SER A 89 3.35 -12.80 18.54
CA SER A 89 2.42 -11.67 18.44
C SER A 89 3.10 -10.31 18.65
N ALA A 90 4.13 -10.27 19.51
CA ALA A 90 4.95 -9.09 19.74
C ALA A 90 5.75 -8.73 18.48
N GLU A 91 6.42 -9.70 17.86
CA GLU A 91 7.21 -9.47 16.65
C GLU A 91 6.31 -9.09 15.47
N LEU A 92 5.16 -9.77 15.29
CA LEU A 92 4.19 -9.43 14.26
C LEU A 92 3.69 -7.98 14.42
N SER A 93 3.37 -7.57 15.65
CA SER A 93 2.90 -6.22 15.94
C SER A 93 3.98 -5.17 15.67
N GLU A 94 5.23 -5.44 16.07
CA GLU A 94 6.38 -4.58 15.82
C GLU A 94 6.65 -4.45 14.31
N ALA A 95 6.61 -5.57 13.58
CA ALA A 95 6.83 -5.61 12.14
C ALA A 95 5.75 -4.84 11.37
N ILE A 96 4.47 -5.00 11.74
CA ILE A 96 3.36 -4.25 11.13
C ILE A 96 3.53 -2.75 11.33
N ASN A 97 3.85 -2.30 12.55
CA ASN A 97 4.09 -0.88 12.84
C ASN A 97 5.37 -0.34 12.16
N SER A 98 6.31 -1.21 11.82
CA SER A 98 7.60 -0.83 11.22
C SER A 98 7.65 -1.02 9.71
N MET A 99 6.62 -1.59 9.08
CA MET A 99 6.70 -2.06 7.70
C MET A 99 7.01 -0.92 6.73
N PHE A 100 6.34 0.23 6.84
CA PHE A 100 6.65 1.41 6.02
C PHE A 100 8.12 1.83 6.16
N ARG A 101 8.65 1.82 7.39
CA ARG A 101 10.06 2.14 7.67
C ARG A 101 11.01 1.12 7.06
N TYR A 102 10.68 -0.18 7.09
CA TYR A 102 11.48 -1.21 6.44
C TYR A 102 11.55 -1.03 4.93
N TYR A 103 10.46 -0.62 4.28
CA TYR A 103 10.49 -0.28 2.86
C TYR A 103 11.21 1.04 2.59
N ALA A 104 11.04 2.06 3.43
CA ALA A 104 11.69 3.36 3.25
C ALA A 104 13.22 3.31 3.39
N LEU A 105 13.73 2.44 4.26
CA LEU A 105 15.16 2.27 4.52
C LEU A 105 15.84 1.19 3.66
N ALA A 106 15.07 0.44 2.87
CA ALA A 106 15.66 -0.48 1.91
C ALA A 106 16.32 0.30 0.76
N ASP A 107 17.49 -0.16 0.31
CA ASP A 107 18.21 0.49 -0.79
C ASP A 107 17.51 0.24 -2.14
N VAL A 108 16.86 -0.92 -2.26
CA VAL A 108 16.04 -1.28 -3.43
C VAL A 108 14.84 -2.13 -3.00
N CYS A 109 13.68 -1.80 -3.54
CA CYS A 109 12.49 -2.64 -3.49
C CYS A 109 12.26 -3.35 -4.82
N TYR A 110 12.13 -4.67 -4.80
CA TYR A 110 11.67 -5.45 -5.95
C TYR A 110 10.16 -5.66 -5.83
N ALA A 111 9.38 -5.03 -6.70
CA ALA A 111 7.94 -5.30 -6.81
C ALA A 111 7.73 -6.45 -7.80
N TYR A 112 7.58 -7.66 -7.28
CA TYR A 112 7.40 -8.87 -8.08
C TYR A 112 5.95 -9.01 -8.54
N LEU A 113 5.78 -8.97 -9.87
CA LEU A 113 4.51 -9.05 -10.57
C LEU A 113 4.38 -10.42 -11.24
N GLU A 114 4.02 -11.43 -10.45
CA GLU A 114 3.87 -12.83 -10.89
C GLU A 114 2.96 -12.98 -12.13
N ASP A 115 1.96 -12.12 -12.27
CA ASP A 115 0.97 -12.12 -13.35
C ASP A 115 1.36 -11.29 -14.58
N VAL A 116 2.58 -10.75 -14.62
CA VAL A 116 3.09 -9.96 -15.75
C VAL A 116 4.16 -10.77 -16.50
N PRO A 117 3.94 -11.11 -17.79
CA PRO A 117 4.91 -11.87 -18.57
C PRO A 117 6.14 -11.00 -18.91
N SER A 118 7.23 -11.67 -19.29
CA SER A 118 8.41 -10.97 -19.79
C SER A 118 8.15 -10.21 -21.09
N SER A 119 8.88 -9.12 -21.29
CA SER A 119 8.83 -8.33 -22.54
C SER A 119 9.33 -9.09 -23.78
N THR A 120 10.16 -10.13 -23.59
CA THR A 120 10.61 -11.04 -24.66
C THR A 120 9.50 -11.94 -25.20
N SER A 121 8.46 -12.21 -24.41
CA SER A 121 7.30 -13.02 -24.80
C SER A 121 6.37 -12.31 -25.80
N VAL A 122 6.49 -10.99 -25.94
CA VAL A 122 5.59 -10.13 -26.74
C VAL A 122 6.20 -9.78 -28.12
N ARG A 123 7.39 -10.30 -28.46
CA ARG A 123 8.06 -9.99 -29.75
C ARG A 123 7.36 -10.53 -31.00
N GLY A 124 6.30 -11.34 -30.86
CA GLY A 124 5.60 -11.99 -31.97
C GLY A 124 4.31 -11.31 -32.46
N GLU A 125 3.73 -10.37 -31.70
CA GLU A 125 2.50 -9.70 -32.09
C GLU A 125 2.78 -8.23 -32.42
N LEU A 126 2.41 -7.86 -33.64
CA LEU A 126 2.48 -6.53 -34.24
C LEU A 126 2.31 -5.41 -33.20
N ARG A 127 3.22 -4.42 -33.19
CA ARG A 127 3.20 -3.19 -32.36
C ARG A 127 2.00 -2.27 -32.64
N LEU A 128 0.78 -2.80 -32.58
CA LEU A 128 -0.39 -2.01 -32.28
C LEU A 128 -0.23 -1.59 -30.83
N ARG A 129 -0.25 -0.27 -30.54
CA ARG A 129 -0.35 0.22 -29.16
C ARG A 129 -1.47 -0.58 -28.49
N PRO A 130 -1.18 -1.43 -27.49
CA PRO A 130 -2.26 -1.99 -26.70
C PRO A 130 -3.08 -0.80 -26.20
N CYS A 131 -4.41 -0.86 -26.31
CA CYS A 131 -5.23 0.03 -25.51
C CYS A 131 -4.67 -0.02 -24.09
N ALA A 132 -4.41 1.13 -23.45
CA ALA A 132 -3.72 1.19 -22.16
C ALA A 132 -4.35 0.26 -21.11
N ASP A 133 -5.65 -0.01 -21.24
CA ASP A 133 -6.43 -0.91 -20.38
C ASP A 133 -6.12 -2.41 -20.56
N ARG A 134 -5.38 -2.81 -21.60
CA ARG A 134 -4.99 -4.21 -21.86
C ARG A 134 -3.55 -4.53 -21.48
N ASP A 135 -2.76 -3.55 -21.04
CA ASP A 135 -1.39 -3.78 -20.60
C ASP A 135 -1.37 -4.70 -19.34
N PRO A 136 -0.69 -5.87 -19.38
CA PRO A 136 -0.56 -6.75 -18.22
C PRO A 136 0.00 -6.06 -16.99
N PHE A 137 0.91 -5.09 -17.16
CA PHE A 137 1.45 -4.30 -16.06
C PHE A 137 0.34 -3.54 -15.33
N VAL A 138 -0.47 -2.78 -16.08
CA VAL A 138 -1.57 -1.96 -15.53
C VAL A 138 -2.62 -2.83 -14.82
N ARG A 139 -2.85 -4.03 -15.34
CA ARG A 139 -3.83 -5.00 -14.83
C ARG A 139 -3.31 -5.87 -13.69
N SER A 140 -2.03 -5.78 -13.35
CA SER A 140 -1.45 -6.64 -12.32
C SER A 140 -2.21 -6.54 -11.01
N ARG A 141 -2.48 -7.70 -10.40
CA ARG A 141 -3.13 -7.81 -9.08
C ARG A 141 -2.38 -7.03 -8.02
N TRP A 142 -1.07 -6.84 -8.17
CA TRP A 142 -0.22 -6.10 -7.25
C TRP A 142 -0.76 -4.68 -6.99
N HIS A 143 -1.27 -3.99 -8.01
CA HIS A 143 -1.83 -2.63 -7.86
C HIS A 143 -3.13 -2.58 -7.04
N SER A 144 -3.79 -3.72 -6.81
CA SER A 144 -5.07 -3.83 -6.11
C SER A 144 -4.96 -4.31 -4.67
N ARG A 145 -3.77 -4.64 -4.17
CA ARG A 145 -3.58 -5.08 -2.78
C ARG A 145 -3.39 -3.89 -1.85
N GLY A 146 -3.93 -3.96 -0.62
CA GLY A 146 -3.81 -2.87 0.36
C GLY A 146 -2.36 -2.57 0.73
N TRP A 147 -1.64 -3.58 1.23
CA TRP A 147 -0.25 -3.47 1.68
C TRP A 147 0.71 -2.93 0.62
N THR A 148 0.55 -3.31 -0.65
CA THR A 148 1.43 -2.83 -1.73
C THR A 148 1.37 -1.32 -1.97
N LEU A 149 0.43 -0.59 -1.35
CA LEU A 149 0.39 0.88 -1.42
C LEU A 149 1.56 1.51 -0.68
N GLN A 150 1.81 1.12 0.56
CA GLN A 150 2.98 1.60 1.29
C GLN A 150 4.27 1.06 0.67
N GLU A 151 4.24 -0.15 0.12
CA GLU A 151 5.40 -0.75 -0.58
C GLU A 151 5.73 -0.01 -1.87
N LEU A 152 4.73 0.61 -2.52
CA LEU A 152 4.92 1.51 -3.65
C LEU A 152 5.52 2.86 -3.20
N LEU A 153 4.98 3.43 -2.13
CA LEU A 153 5.24 4.82 -1.73
C LEU A 153 6.52 4.99 -0.92
N ALA A 154 6.83 4.07 -0.01
CA ALA A 154 7.93 4.18 0.93
C ALA A 154 9.34 4.11 0.30
N PRO A 155 9.67 3.13 -0.57
CA PRO A 155 11.04 2.96 -1.03
C PRO A 155 11.44 4.02 -2.05
N ARG A 156 12.66 4.56 -1.91
CA ARG A 156 13.22 5.54 -2.87
C ARG A 156 13.42 4.94 -4.26
N LEU A 157 14.03 3.75 -4.31
CA LEU A 157 14.21 2.97 -5.53
C LEU A 157 13.31 1.73 -5.48
N LEU A 158 12.39 1.64 -6.43
CA LEU A 158 11.57 0.45 -6.65
C LEU A 158 11.71 0.02 -8.10
N LEU A 159 12.03 -1.26 -8.30
CA LEU A 159 12.09 -1.91 -9.60
C LEU A 159 10.93 -2.89 -9.72
N PHE A 160 10.15 -2.76 -10.79
CA PHE A 160 9.13 -3.76 -11.12
C PHE A 160 9.79 -4.95 -11.79
N VAL A 161 9.41 -6.15 -11.34
CA VAL A 161 9.99 -7.42 -11.77
C VAL A 161 8.88 -8.30 -12.32
N SER A 162 9.05 -8.88 -13.51
CA SER A 162 8.08 -9.77 -14.14
C SER A 162 7.96 -11.11 -13.40
N GLY A 163 6.96 -11.94 -13.77
CA GLY A 163 6.85 -13.32 -13.30
C GLY A 163 8.02 -14.22 -13.71
N SER A 164 8.84 -13.78 -14.68
CA SER A 164 10.07 -14.44 -15.12
C SER A 164 11.34 -13.79 -14.56
N TRP A 165 11.21 -12.92 -13.56
CA TRP A 165 12.32 -12.23 -12.90
C TRP A 165 13.09 -11.21 -13.76
N ASP A 166 12.45 -10.70 -14.81
CA ASP A 166 13.00 -9.63 -15.65
C ASP A 166 12.63 -8.24 -15.12
N ILE A 167 13.58 -7.30 -15.18
CA ILE A 167 13.33 -5.91 -14.80
C ILE A 167 12.44 -5.24 -15.85
N LEU A 168 11.28 -4.76 -15.42
CA LEU A 168 10.28 -4.08 -16.26
C LEU A 168 10.46 -2.55 -16.29
N GLY A 169 11.28 -2.00 -15.39
CA GLY A 169 11.54 -0.57 -15.21
C GLY A 169 11.32 -0.12 -13.77
N SER A 170 11.74 1.10 -13.45
CA SER A 170 11.60 1.66 -12.10
C SER A 170 10.24 2.31 -11.86
N LYS A 171 9.92 2.59 -10.59
CA LYS A 171 8.80 3.46 -10.19
C LYS A 171 8.85 4.83 -10.87
N ALA A 172 10.04 5.43 -10.96
CA ALA A 172 10.21 6.73 -11.60
C ALA A 172 9.92 6.68 -13.11
N ASP A 173 10.40 5.64 -13.80
CA ASP A 173 10.15 5.45 -15.25
C ASP A 173 8.67 5.26 -15.56
N LYS A 174 7.94 4.59 -14.66
CA LYS A 174 6.52 4.24 -14.83
C LYS A 174 5.56 5.22 -14.17
N ALA A 175 6.05 6.34 -13.61
CA ALA A 175 5.25 7.24 -12.78
C ALA A 175 3.97 7.73 -13.47
N GLU A 176 4.01 8.06 -14.76
CA GLU A 176 2.83 8.51 -15.53
C GLU A 176 1.76 7.41 -15.68
N ILE A 177 2.18 6.15 -15.88
CA ILE A 177 1.26 5.02 -16.00
C ILE A 177 0.64 4.71 -14.62
N LEU A 178 1.48 4.76 -13.58
CA LEU A 178 1.07 4.55 -12.20
C LEU A 178 0.11 5.63 -11.71
N GLU A 179 0.33 6.90 -12.06
CA GLU A 179 -0.57 8.00 -11.73
C GLU A 179 -1.95 7.77 -12.32
N ARG A 180 -2.04 7.47 -13.62
CA ARG A 180 -3.33 7.12 -14.24
C ARG A 180 -4.00 5.92 -13.59
N ARG A 181 -3.22 4.91 -13.19
CA ARG A 181 -3.76 3.68 -12.60
C ARG A 181 -4.24 3.86 -11.15
N SER A 182 -3.53 4.65 -10.35
CA SER A 182 -3.71 4.70 -8.89
C SER A 182 -4.25 6.03 -8.37
N GLY A 183 -4.19 7.09 -9.17
CA GLY A 183 -4.47 8.46 -8.74
C GLY A 183 -3.38 9.07 -7.84
N ILE A 184 -2.23 8.41 -7.71
CA ILE A 184 -1.07 8.95 -6.97
C ILE A 184 -0.29 9.86 -7.90
N PRO A 185 -0.08 11.14 -7.56
CA PRO A 185 0.61 12.07 -8.45
C PRO A 185 2.00 11.56 -8.86
N ALA A 186 2.38 11.74 -10.13
CA ALA A 186 3.68 11.31 -10.63
C ALA A 186 4.84 11.94 -9.83
N ALA A 187 4.69 13.20 -9.41
CA ALA A 187 5.62 13.91 -8.54
C ALA A 187 5.81 13.23 -7.17
N VAL A 188 4.77 12.62 -6.60
CA VAL A 188 4.90 11.84 -5.35
C VAL A 188 5.65 10.53 -5.61
N LEU A 189 5.35 9.85 -6.72
CA LEU A 189 6.04 8.61 -7.10
C LEU A 189 7.53 8.81 -7.39
N ARG A 190 7.92 10.00 -7.88
CA ARG A 190 9.30 10.41 -8.13
C ARG A 190 10.01 11.03 -6.91
N PHE A 191 9.33 11.16 -5.77
CA PHE A 191 9.81 11.89 -4.58
C PHE A 191 10.12 13.38 -4.83
N GLU A 192 9.50 13.98 -5.83
CA GLU A 192 9.55 15.43 -6.10
C GLU A 192 8.59 16.19 -5.17
N ARG A 193 7.53 15.53 -4.70
CA ARG A 193 6.58 16.03 -3.70
C ARG A 193 6.46 15.05 -2.54
N GLY A 194 6.44 15.55 -1.30
CA GLY A 194 6.27 14.72 -0.11
C GLY A 194 4.85 14.17 0.00
N ILE A 195 4.70 12.96 0.55
CA ILE A 195 3.39 12.37 0.86
C ILE A 195 2.61 13.27 1.84
N ALA A 196 3.30 13.88 2.80
CA ALA A 196 2.71 14.78 3.79
C ALA A 196 2.16 16.09 3.18
N ASP A 197 2.63 16.48 1.99
CA ASP A 197 2.15 17.67 1.28
C ASP A 197 0.84 17.42 0.52
N VAL A 198 0.32 16.20 0.58
CA VAL A 198 -0.93 15.77 -0.05
C VAL A 198 -2.01 15.63 1.03
N SER A 199 -3.23 16.10 0.73
CA SER A 199 -4.32 16.09 1.69
C SER A 199 -4.65 14.68 2.18
N ILE A 200 -5.23 14.57 3.37
CA ILE A 200 -5.70 13.31 3.93
C ILE A 200 -6.71 12.66 2.98
N ALA A 201 -7.66 13.42 2.43
CA ALA A 201 -8.65 12.93 1.49
C ALA A 201 -8.01 12.25 0.26
N GLN A 202 -7.00 12.89 -0.33
CA GLN A 202 -6.28 12.35 -1.49
C GLN A 202 -5.51 11.08 -1.12
N ARG A 203 -4.80 11.08 0.02
CA ARG A 203 -4.09 9.91 0.52
C ARG A 203 -5.02 8.73 0.80
N MET A 204 -6.19 8.97 1.38
CA MET A 204 -7.24 7.95 1.58
C MET A 204 -7.76 7.42 0.23
N ALA A 205 -7.95 8.30 -0.75
CA ALA A 205 -8.45 7.92 -2.07
C ALA A 205 -7.51 6.98 -2.84
N TRP A 206 -6.19 7.02 -2.58
CA TRP A 206 -5.22 6.06 -3.15
C TRP A 206 -5.45 4.62 -2.72
N ALA A 207 -6.15 4.42 -1.59
CA ALA A 207 -6.51 3.11 -1.05
C ALA A 207 -7.92 2.66 -1.45
N ALA A 208 -8.73 3.53 -2.06
CA ALA A 208 -10.15 3.29 -2.31
C ALA A 208 -10.43 2.11 -3.27
N GLU A 209 -9.52 1.80 -4.19
CA GLU A 209 -9.65 0.65 -5.11
C GLU A 209 -8.88 -0.59 -4.64
N ARG A 210 -8.23 -0.53 -3.48
CA ARG A 210 -7.39 -1.61 -2.95
C ARG A 210 -8.17 -2.52 -2.03
N ARG A 211 -7.74 -3.78 -1.95
CA ARG A 211 -8.38 -4.85 -1.20
C ARG A 211 -7.40 -5.50 -0.25
N THR A 212 -7.91 -5.85 0.92
CA THR A 212 -7.19 -6.61 1.95
C THR A 212 -7.92 -7.92 2.22
N THR A 213 -7.21 -8.90 2.77
CA THR A 213 -7.82 -10.18 3.17
C THR A 213 -8.50 -10.05 4.52
N ARG A 214 -7.84 -9.37 5.47
CA ARG A 214 -8.41 -9.02 6.78
C ARG A 214 -8.99 -7.61 6.72
N ALA A 215 -10.13 -7.39 7.37
CA ALA A 215 -10.79 -6.09 7.36
C ALA A 215 -9.94 -5.02 8.07
N GLU A 216 -9.22 -5.40 9.12
CA GLU A 216 -8.36 -4.51 9.89
C GLU A 216 -7.18 -3.99 9.09
N ASP A 217 -6.70 -4.78 8.11
CA ASP A 217 -5.60 -4.38 7.24
C ASP A 217 -5.99 -3.19 6.34
N GLU A 218 -7.29 -2.90 6.13
CA GLU A 218 -7.74 -1.65 5.48
C GLU A 218 -7.18 -0.41 6.22
N ALA A 219 -6.93 -0.54 7.53
CA ALA A 219 -6.33 0.49 8.36
C ALA A 219 -4.82 0.32 8.49
N TYR A 220 -4.34 -0.89 8.82
CA TYR A 220 -2.94 -1.12 9.15
C TYR A 220 -2.00 -0.83 7.98
N CYS A 221 -2.42 -1.10 6.74
CA CYS A 221 -1.62 -0.80 5.55
C CYS A 221 -1.44 0.70 5.25
N LEU A 222 -2.19 1.57 5.95
CA LEU A 222 -2.16 3.03 5.75
C LEU A 222 -1.38 3.79 6.82
N MET A 223 -1.05 3.14 7.94
CA MET A 223 -0.37 3.76 9.09
C MET A 223 0.87 4.57 8.68
N GLY A 224 1.74 3.97 7.87
CA GLY A 224 2.96 4.63 7.40
C GLY A 224 2.72 5.81 6.45
N ILE A 225 1.65 5.77 5.65
CA ILE A 225 1.27 6.85 4.72
C ILE A 225 0.81 8.09 5.50
N PHE A 226 0.22 7.89 6.68
CA PHE A 226 -0.25 8.95 7.56
C PHE A 226 0.74 9.31 8.68
N GLY A 227 1.84 8.57 8.83
CA GLY A 227 2.82 8.79 9.89
C GLY A 227 2.25 8.55 11.29
N VAL A 228 1.36 7.56 11.42
CA VAL A 228 0.68 7.21 12.68
C VAL A 228 0.91 5.74 13.00
N ASN A 229 0.83 5.41 14.29
CA ASN A 229 0.87 4.02 14.77
C ASN A 229 -0.35 3.80 15.66
N ILE A 230 -1.05 2.68 15.45
CA ILE A 230 -2.18 2.25 16.28
C ILE A 230 -1.95 0.81 16.74
N PRO A 231 -2.48 0.40 17.92
CA PRO A 231 -2.39 -0.99 18.37
C PRO A 231 -2.93 -1.99 17.33
N ILE A 232 -2.27 -3.13 17.18
CA ILE A 232 -2.67 -4.20 16.25
C ILE A 232 -3.58 -5.19 16.99
N VAL A 233 -4.86 -5.19 16.63
CA VAL A 233 -5.88 -6.05 17.22
C VAL A 233 -6.64 -6.74 16.08
N TYR A 234 -6.27 -7.97 15.76
CA TYR A 234 -7.04 -8.76 14.80
C TYR A 234 -8.30 -9.33 15.46
N GLY A 235 -9.45 -9.21 14.78
CA GLY A 235 -10.77 -9.59 15.29
C GLY A 235 -11.70 -8.40 15.54
N GLU A 236 -11.21 -7.16 15.48
CA GLU A 236 -12.03 -5.95 15.67
C GLU A 236 -12.73 -5.48 14.37
N GLY A 237 -12.39 -6.07 13.23
CA GLY A 237 -12.95 -5.69 11.93
C GLY A 237 -12.66 -4.24 11.54
N ARG A 238 -13.68 -3.53 11.03
CA ARG A 238 -13.52 -2.15 10.54
C ARG A 238 -13.42 -1.09 11.64
N ALA A 239 -13.52 -1.47 12.91
CA ALA A 239 -13.18 -0.58 14.02
C ALA A 239 -11.73 -0.09 13.92
N ALA A 240 -10.82 -0.91 13.39
CA ALA A 240 -9.44 -0.53 13.12
C ALA A 240 -9.33 0.73 12.23
N PHE A 241 -10.19 0.87 11.22
CA PHE A 241 -10.19 2.01 10.31
C PHE A 241 -10.75 3.28 10.96
N GLN A 242 -11.65 3.14 11.93
CA GLN A 242 -12.08 4.26 12.77
C GLN A 242 -10.95 4.72 13.69
N ARG A 243 -10.26 3.79 14.37
CA ARG A 243 -9.08 4.12 15.22
C ARG A 243 -7.95 4.79 14.43
N LEU A 244 -7.75 4.38 13.16
CA LEU A 244 -6.81 5.07 12.27
C LEU A 244 -7.22 6.54 12.07
N GLN A 245 -8.48 6.80 11.74
CA GLN A 245 -8.96 8.17 11.53
C GLN A 245 -8.92 9.01 12.81
N GLU A 246 -9.19 8.42 13.97
CA GLU A 246 -9.02 9.07 15.28
C GLU A 246 -7.57 9.50 15.53
N GLU A 247 -6.60 8.60 15.27
CA GLU A 247 -5.19 8.92 15.46
C GLU A 247 -4.68 9.92 14.42
N ILE A 248 -5.21 9.89 13.19
CA ILE A 248 -4.95 10.91 12.17
C ILE A 248 -5.46 12.27 12.65
N LEU A 249 -6.73 12.34 13.10
CA LEU A 249 -7.34 13.57 13.61
C LEU A 249 -6.56 14.16 14.79
N ARG A 250 -6.00 13.31 15.65
CA ARG A 250 -5.19 13.73 16.80
C ARG A 250 -3.89 14.43 16.38
N ARG A 251 -3.33 14.11 15.21
CA ARG A 251 -2.02 14.60 14.76
C ARG A 251 -2.10 15.66 13.66
N HIS A 252 -3.16 15.68 12.88
CA HIS A 252 -3.28 16.50 11.68
C HIS A 252 -4.52 17.40 11.76
N ALA A 253 -4.35 18.69 11.45
CA ALA A 253 -5.46 19.65 11.37
C ALA A 253 -6.22 19.61 10.03
N ASP A 254 -5.79 18.75 9.10
CA ASP A 254 -6.37 18.63 7.78
C ASP A 254 -7.81 18.10 7.84
N THR A 255 -8.76 19.01 7.64
CA THR A 255 -10.20 18.75 7.71
C THR A 255 -10.73 17.91 6.55
N THR A 256 -9.92 17.66 5.51
CA THR A 256 -10.30 16.79 4.40
C THR A 256 -10.47 15.34 4.83
N LEU A 257 -10.04 14.98 6.06
CA LEU A 257 -10.42 13.73 6.72
C LEU A 257 -11.95 13.47 6.70
N PHE A 258 -12.77 14.52 6.75
CA PHE A 258 -14.24 14.41 6.73
C PHE A 258 -14.84 14.53 5.31
N ALA A 259 -14.02 14.68 4.27
CA ALA A 259 -14.45 14.88 2.90
C ALA A 259 -14.66 13.55 2.16
N TRP A 260 -15.31 12.58 2.82
CA TRP A 260 -15.69 11.28 2.27
C TRP A 260 -17.17 11.25 1.88
N GLY A 261 -17.54 10.25 1.07
CA GLY A 261 -18.90 10.09 0.56
C GLY A 261 -19.16 10.86 -0.73
N ARG A 262 -20.43 11.08 -1.03
CA ARG A 262 -20.84 11.73 -2.28
C ARG A 262 -20.65 13.23 -2.16
N SER A 263 -19.78 13.79 -3.00
CA SER A 263 -19.81 15.23 -3.28
C SER A 263 -21.13 15.56 -4.00
N VAL A 264 -21.86 16.52 -3.47
CA VAL A 264 -23.12 16.98 -4.06
C VAL A 264 -22.93 18.42 -4.48
N ASP A 265 -23.25 18.71 -5.74
CA ASP A 265 -23.31 20.09 -6.21
C ASP A 265 -24.43 20.82 -5.47
N LEU A 266 -24.10 21.97 -4.87
CA LEU A 266 -25.06 22.79 -4.14
C LEU A 266 -26.24 23.20 -5.03
N VAL A 267 -26.03 23.38 -6.33
CA VAL A 267 -27.10 23.70 -7.30
C VAL A 267 -28.11 22.54 -7.39
N GLN A 268 -27.62 21.31 -7.43
CA GLN A 268 -28.47 20.11 -7.45
C GLN A 268 -29.22 19.90 -6.13
N LEU A 269 -28.65 20.34 -5.00
CA LEU A 269 -29.32 20.32 -3.70
C LEU A 269 -30.44 21.35 -3.63
N THR A 270 -30.23 22.56 -4.13
CA THR A 270 -31.27 23.60 -4.19
C THR A 270 -32.42 23.19 -5.10
N GLU A 271 -32.15 22.66 -6.29
CA GLU A 271 -33.21 22.18 -7.20
C GLU A 271 -34.04 21.04 -6.59
N ARG A 272 -33.40 20.14 -5.83
CA ARG A 272 -34.11 19.07 -5.09
C ARG A 272 -34.87 19.60 -3.89
N ALA A 273 -34.34 20.60 -3.19
CA ALA A 273 -35.03 21.24 -2.08
C ALA A 273 -36.28 21.97 -2.58
N ASP A 274 -36.19 22.68 -3.70
CA ASP A 274 -37.31 23.39 -4.32
C ASP A 274 -38.38 22.42 -4.83
N ALA A 275 -37.99 21.34 -5.51
CA ALA A 275 -38.91 20.29 -5.95
C ALA A 275 -39.60 19.53 -4.79
N VAL A 276 -38.91 19.37 -3.65
CA VAL A 276 -39.49 18.80 -2.43
C VAL A 276 -40.43 19.80 -1.76
N THR A 277 -40.13 21.09 -1.82
CA THR A 277 -40.95 22.15 -1.22
C THR A 277 -42.24 22.36 -2.02
N GLU A 278 -42.21 22.26 -3.35
CA GLU A 278 -43.41 22.26 -4.19
C GLU A 278 -44.33 21.05 -3.94
N ARG A 279 -43.76 19.87 -3.66
CA ARG A 279 -44.55 18.68 -3.28
C ARG A 279 -45.07 18.70 -1.84
N ALA A 280 -44.50 19.53 -0.97
CA ALA A 280 -44.84 19.62 0.45
C ALA A 280 -46.02 20.56 0.75
N GLY A 281 -46.83 20.93 -0.25
CA GLY A 281 -48.14 21.57 -0.07
C GLY A 281 -49.17 20.70 0.68
N ALA A 282 -48.86 19.44 0.99
CA ALA A 282 -49.59 18.61 1.93
C ALA A 282 -48.76 18.45 3.22
N ALA A 283 -49.35 18.84 4.36
CA ALA A 283 -48.72 18.89 5.67
C ALA A 283 -47.98 17.59 6.04
N VAL A 284 -46.65 17.60 5.89
CA VAL A 284 -45.77 16.59 6.48
C VAL A 284 -45.16 17.21 7.73
N THR A 285 -45.69 16.84 8.88
CA THR A 285 -45.07 17.03 10.19
C THR A 285 -43.70 16.33 10.17
N ARG A 286 -42.63 17.07 9.85
CA ARG A 286 -41.25 16.61 10.04
C ARG A 286 -41.03 16.43 11.54
N ARG A 287 -41.21 15.20 12.03
CA ARG A 287 -40.61 14.76 13.29
C ARG A 287 -39.09 14.97 13.15
N ARG A 288 -38.54 15.96 13.85
CA ARG A 288 -37.11 15.99 14.19
C ARG A 288 -36.87 14.85 15.19
N ALA A 289 -36.80 13.62 14.69
CA ALA A 289 -36.24 12.53 15.47
C ALA A 289 -34.71 12.69 15.39
N HIS A 290 -34.09 12.98 16.52
CA HIS A 290 -32.65 12.81 16.66
C HIS A 290 -32.41 11.30 16.72
N GLU A 291 -32.32 10.63 15.56
CA GLU A 291 -31.97 9.23 15.49
C GLU A 291 -30.47 9.11 15.73
N HIS A 292 -30.07 8.81 16.96
CA HIS A 292 -28.83 8.08 17.18
C HIS A 292 -29.02 6.70 16.55
N VAL A 293 -28.76 6.59 15.25
CA VAL A 293 -28.48 5.29 14.65
C VAL A 293 -27.19 4.82 15.32
N GLU A 294 -27.24 3.71 16.06
CA GLU A 294 -26.05 2.98 16.52
C GLU A 294 -25.20 2.66 15.27
N GLY A 295 -24.26 3.54 14.93
CA GLY A 295 -23.56 3.52 13.64
C GLY A 295 -23.35 4.90 12.98
N SER A 296 -23.94 5.97 13.49
CA SER A 296 -23.62 7.34 13.08
C SER A 296 -22.23 7.75 13.61
N SER A 297 -21.19 7.44 12.82
CA SER A 297 -19.82 7.88 13.08
C SER A 297 -19.48 9.09 12.20
N LEU A 298 -18.68 10.02 12.74
CA LEU A 298 -18.06 11.10 11.95
C LEU A 298 -17.05 10.55 10.94
N PHE A 299 -16.55 9.33 11.18
CA PHE A 299 -15.50 8.70 10.42
C PHE A 299 -16.06 7.73 9.37
N ALA A 300 -15.38 7.67 8.23
CA ALA A 300 -15.75 6.76 7.16
C ALA A 300 -15.54 5.30 7.60
N THR A 301 -16.31 4.37 7.03
CA THR A 301 -16.24 2.95 7.41
C THR A 301 -15.13 2.18 6.70
N SER A 302 -14.62 2.70 5.57
CA SER A 302 -13.51 2.11 4.81
C SER A 302 -12.87 3.14 3.87
N PRO A 303 -11.67 2.90 3.33
CA PRO A 303 -11.04 3.77 2.34
C PRO A 303 -11.90 4.00 1.08
N THR A 304 -12.77 3.04 0.72
CA THR A 304 -13.65 3.14 -0.45
C THR A 304 -14.57 4.37 -0.42
N ALA A 305 -14.90 4.86 0.78
CA ALA A 305 -15.70 6.08 0.96
C ALA A 305 -15.01 7.34 0.42
N PHE A 306 -13.69 7.31 0.22
CA PHE A 306 -12.89 8.42 -0.31
C PHE A 306 -12.66 8.32 -1.83
N ALA A 307 -13.32 7.39 -2.54
CA ALA A 307 -13.12 7.20 -3.98
C ALA A 307 -13.35 8.50 -4.80
N GLY A 308 -14.30 9.34 -4.37
CA GLY A 308 -14.60 10.63 -4.98
C GLY A 308 -13.71 11.81 -4.53
N SER A 309 -12.76 11.57 -3.64
CA SER A 309 -12.04 12.63 -2.92
C SER A 309 -10.66 12.95 -3.50
N ARG A 310 -10.32 12.39 -4.68
CA ARG A 310 -9.00 12.51 -5.35
C ARG A 310 -8.58 13.94 -5.68
N ASN A 311 -9.52 14.87 -5.79
CA ASN A 311 -9.26 16.27 -6.17
C ASN A 311 -9.42 17.23 -4.98
N ILE A 312 -9.64 16.73 -3.76
CA ILE A 312 -9.89 17.56 -2.59
C ILE A 312 -8.54 17.96 -1.98
N ILE A 313 -8.19 19.23 -2.10
CA ILE A 313 -6.97 19.78 -1.51
C ILE A 313 -7.26 20.39 -0.14
N TYR A 314 -6.28 20.30 0.77
CA TYR A 314 -6.33 21.00 2.05
C TYR A 314 -5.57 22.33 1.92
N ALA A 315 -6.25 23.43 2.21
CA ALA A 315 -5.65 24.76 2.27
C ALA A 315 -5.89 25.33 3.67
N PRO A 316 -4.88 25.35 4.56
CA PRO A 316 -5.04 25.92 5.89
C PRO A 316 -5.33 27.42 5.81
N LEU A 317 -6.22 27.90 6.67
CA LEU A 317 -6.52 29.32 6.80
C LEU A 317 -5.23 30.07 7.19
N GLY A 318 -4.67 30.87 6.27
CA GLY A 318 -3.50 31.70 6.52
C GLY A 318 -2.28 31.43 5.63
N CYS A 319 -2.26 30.36 4.83
CA CYS A 319 -1.26 30.24 3.76
C CYS A 319 -1.77 30.98 2.50
N PRO A 320 -1.02 31.92 1.91
CA PRO A 320 -1.37 32.47 0.61
C PRO A 320 -1.42 31.32 -0.39
N ALA A 321 -2.52 31.21 -1.12
CA ALA A 321 -2.59 30.28 -2.24
C ALA A 321 -1.45 30.63 -3.20
N GLU A 322 -0.50 29.72 -3.40
CA GLU A 322 0.45 29.85 -4.49
C GLU A 322 -0.38 29.94 -5.76
N THR A 323 -0.41 31.14 -6.32
CA THR A 323 -1.01 31.42 -7.60
C THR A 323 -0.18 30.64 -8.60
N SER A 324 -0.76 29.60 -9.18
CA SER A 324 -0.17 28.90 -10.32
C SER A 324 0.01 29.95 -11.43
N VAL A 325 1.25 30.40 -11.61
CA VAL A 325 1.64 31.14 -12.80
C VAL A 325 1.69 30.12 -13.94
N SER A 326 0.81 30.38 -14.91
CA SER A 326 0.68 29.83 -16.28
C SER A 326 1.83 28.99 -16.82
#